data_AF-A0A495SD26-F1
#
_entry.id   AF-A0A495SD26-F1
#
_cell.length_a   1.000
_cell.length_b   1.000
_cell.length_c   1.000
_cell.angle_alpha   90.00
_cell.angle_beta   90.00
_cell.angle_gamma   90.00
#
_symmetry.space_group_name_H-M   'P 1'
#
loop_
_entity.id
_entity.type
_entity.pdbx_description
1 polymer ?
#
loop_
_entity_poly.entity_id
_entity_poly.type
_entity_poly.pdbx_seq_one_letter_code
_entity_poly.pdbx_strand_id
1 'polypeptide(L)'
;MKRLLLTLIIPLTIISLFIFTKWWYVLPVDAPDTMMMGFPLPYVSDGWHTSMSLQIFIAEFVADLLTHLTFWFLIIFCIHKYVLVINISKILIIILWAITITVSSLVIFVAVMPDQVFKFRRDWEMQVIDTGYKFIWQNRERPVIGNEKILEENNRNNKN
;
A
#
# COMPACT_ATOMS: atom_id res chain seq x y z
N MET A 1 -17.22 -19.86 -12.79
CA MET A 1 -16.26 -18.85 -12.30
C MET A 1 -16.81 -17.89 -11.24
N LYS A 2 -18.10 -17.50 -11.24
CA LYS A 2 -18.66 -16.56 -10.23
C LYS A 2 -18.38 -16.96 -8.78
N ARG A 3 -18.51 -18.25 -8.45
CA ARG A 3 -18.19 -18.79 -7.12
C ARG A 3 -16.71 -18.59 -6.75
N LEU A 4 -15.77 -18.95 -7.64
CA LEU A 4 -14.33 -18.77 -7.43
C LEU A 4 -13.95 -17.29 -7.26
N LEU A 5 -14.63 -16.41 -7.98
CA LEU A 5 -14.43 -14.96 -7.87
C LEU A 5 -14.71 -14.48 -6.45
N LEU A 6 -15.88 -14.83 -5.90
CA LEU A 6 -16.26 -14.42 -4.55
C LEU A 6 -15.48 -15.17 -3.46
N THR A 7 -15.18 -16.46 -3.64
CA THR A 7 -14.58 -17.27 -2.58
C THR A 7 -13.06 -17.18 -2.50
N LEU A 8 -12.38 -16.82 -3.58
CA LEU A 8 -10.91 -16.84 -3.67
C LEU A 8 -10.34 -15.51 -4.17
N ILE A 9 -10.83 -15.00 -5.31
CA ILE A 9 -10.21 -13.83 -5.96
C ILE A 9 -10.32 -12.59 -5.07
N ILE A 10 -11.51 -12.31 -4.51
CA ILE A 10 -11.71 -11.13 -3.64
C ILE A 10 -10.83 -11.19 -2.38
N PRO A 11 -10.88 -12.27 -1.57
CA PRO A 11 -10.01 -12.37 -0.39
C PRO A 11 -8.52 -12.21 -0.71
N LEU A 12 -8.05 -12.86 -1.78
CA LEU A 12 -6.65 -12.85 -2.17
C LEU A 12 -6.21 -11.45 -2.64
N THR A 13 -7.10 -10.73 -3.34
CA THR A 13 -6.89 -9.34 -3.75
C THR A 13 -6.68 -8.46 -2.52
N ILE A 14 -7.59 -8.53 -1.54
CA ILE A 14 -7.53 -7.72 -0.32
C ILE A 14 -6.23 -8.02 0.46
N ILE A 15 -5.91 -9.30 0.64
CA ILE A 15 -4.69 -9.71 1.34
C ILE A 15 -3.45 -9.17 0.62
N SER A 16 -3.38 -9.30 -0.71
CA SER A 16 -2.21 -8.85 -1.48
C SER A 16 -2.02 -7.33 -1.42
N LEU A 17 -3.12 -6.57 -1.49
CA LEU A 17 -3.10 -5.10 -1.48
C LEU A 17 -2.45 -4.54 -0.22
N PHE A 18 -2.64 -5.20 0.93
CA PHE A 18 -2.12 -4.74 2.22
C PHE A 18 -0.78 -5.37 2.61
N ILE A 19 -0.49 -6.61 2.18
CA ILE A 19 0.77 -7.29 2.54
C ILE A 19 1.94 -6.79 1.68
N PHE A 20 1.71 -6.59 0.39
CA PHE A 20 2.73 -6.21 -0.57
C PHE A 20 2.40 -4.84 -1.15
N THR A 21 3.17 -3.84 -0.74
CA THR A 21 2.98 -2.48 -1.24
C THR A 21 4.30 -1.89 -1.71
N LYS A 22 4.22 -1.01 -2.70
CA LYS A 22 5.35 -0.21 -3.12
C LYS A 22 5.37 1.07 -2.29
N TRP A 23 6.53 1.41 -1.76
CA TRP A 23 6.77 2.68 -1.11
C TRP A 23 7.41 3.66 -2.09
N TRP A 24 7.09 4.93 -1.92
CA TRP A 24 7.56 6.02 -2.76
C TRP A 24 8.06 7.13 -1.85
N TYR A 25 9.32 7.51 -2.01
CA TYR A 25 9.86 8.70 -1.39
C TYR A 25 9.70 9.86 -2.35
N VAL A 26 8.87 10.84 -1.97
CA VAL A 26 8.50 11.96 -2.83
C VAL A 26 8.80 13.29 -2.16
N LEU A 27 9.18 14.26 -2.99
CA LEU A 27 9.29 15.68 -2.63
C LEU A 27 8.10 16.42 -3.25
N PRO A 28 7.09 16.79 -2.45
CA PRO A 28 6.06 17.73 -2.89
C PRO A 28 6.67 19.12 -3.15
N VAL A 29 6.10 19.87 -4.09
CA VAL A 29 6.59 21.24 -4.41
C VAL A 29 6.36 22.21 -3.25
N ASP A 30 5.22 22.11 -2.56
CA ASP A 30 4.78 23.06 -1.53
C ASP A 30 4.64 22.42 -0.12
N ALA A 31 5.31 21.29 0.11
CA ALA A 31 5.15 20.52 1.35
C ALA A 31 6.41 19.73 1.72
N PRO A 32 6.52 19.27 2.98
CA PRO A 32 7.68 18.51 3.43
C PRO A 32 7.80 17.17 2.70
N ASP A 33 9.01 16.62 2.72
CA ASP A 33 9.30 15.30 2.19
C ASP A 33 8.37 14.25 2.82
N THR A 34 7.82 13.38 1.97
CA THR A 34 6.74 12.49 2.37
C THR A 34 6.97 11.10 1.83
N MET A 35 6.71 10.10 2.66
CA MET A 35 6.62 8.72 2.22
C MET A 35 5.18 8.43 1.79
N MET A 36 5.03 7.86 0.60
CA MET A 36 3.75 7.37 0.11
C MET A 36 3.80 5.85 -0.04
N MET A 37 2.62 5.24 -0.03
CA MET A 37 2.43 3.80 -0.26
C MET A 37 1.32 3.57 -1.28
N GLY A 38 1.50 2.54 -2.10
CA GLY A 38 0.55 2.11 -3.12
C GLY A 38 1.24 1.54 -4.35
N PHE A 39 0.56 0.64 -5.06
CA PHE A 39 1.01 0.09 -6.32
C PHE A 39 -0.20 -0.30 -7.19
N PRO A 40 -0.26 0.12 -8.47
CA PRO A 40 0.73 0.89 -9.22
C PRO A 40 0.81 2.39 -8.86
N LEU A 41 -0.20 2.97 -8.22
CA LEU A 41 -0.26 4.40 -7.90
C LEU A 41 -0.15 4.62 -6.38
N PRO A 42 0.58 5.64 -5.91
CA PRO A 42 0.60 5.96 -4.49
C PRO A 42 -0.77 6.53 -4.06
N TYR A 43 -1.48 5.80 -3.21
CA TYR A 43 -2.82 6.18 -2.73
C TYR A 43 -2.84 6.63 -1.27
N VAL A 44 -1.78 6.36 -0.50
CA VAL A 44 -1.65 6.79 0.89
C VAL A 44 -0.37 7.59 1.05
N SER A 45 -0.43 8.67 1.82
CA SER A 45 0.75 9.44 2.23
C SER A 45 0.67 9.84 3.70
N ASP A 46 1.81 10.16 4.30
CA ASP A 46 1.84 10.83 5.61
C ASP A 46 1.12 12.19 5.49
N GLY A 47 0.30 12.52 6.49
CA GLY A 47 -0.39 13.79 6.60
C GLY A 47 0.51 14.86 7.20
N TRP A 48 0.41 16.08 6.68
CA TRP A 48 1.28 17.19 7.09
C TRP A 48 0.80 17.92 8.36
N HIS A 49 -0.36 17.56 8.89
CA HIS A 49 -0.97 18.25 10.03
C HIS A 49 -0.57 17.66 11.39
N THR A 50 -0.37 16.34 11.48
CA THR A 50 0.02 15.64 12.73
C THR A 50 0.87 14.41 12.41
N SER A 51 1.73 13.99 13.34
CA SER A 51 2.68 12.87 13.17
C SER A 51 2.05 11.48 12.98
N MET A 52 0.70 11.36 13.02
CA MET A 52 -0.06 10.13 12.80
C MET A 52 -1.27 10.34 11.85
N SER A 53 -1.32 11.48 11.16
CA SER A 53 -2.31 11.70 10.11
C SER A 53 -1.88 10.94 8.84
N LEU A 54 -2.83 10.31 8.16
CA LEU A 54 -2.66 9.82 6.79
C LEU A 54 -3.55 10.64 5.87
N GLN A 55 -3.05 10.90 4.67
CA GLN A 55 -3.85 11.35 3.54
C GLN A 55 -4.15 10.16 2.64
N ILE A 56 -5.43 9.90 2.41
CA ILE A 56 -5.91 8.79 1.58
C ILE A 56 -6.53 9.37 0.31
N PHE A 57 -6.00 8.96 -0.84
CA PHE A 57 -6.44 9.37 -2.16
C PHE A 57 -7.34 8.28 -2.77
N ILE A 58 -8.64 8.59 -2.87
CA ILE A 58 -9.68 7.60 -3.19
C ILE A 58 -9.56 7.08 -4.63
N ALA A 59 -9.33 7.95 -5.61
CA ALA A 59 -9.26 7.56 -7.02
C ALA A 59 -8.06 6.63 -7.28
N GLU A 60 -6.91 6.97 -6.71
CA GLU A 60 -5.66 6.21 -6.76
C GLU A 60 -5.85 4.86 -6.05
N PHE A 61 -6.49 4.83 -4.88
CA PHE A 61 -6.81 3.59 -4.17
C PHE A 61 -7.72 2.67 -4.99
N VAL A 62 -8.75 3.23 -5.64
CA VAL A 62 -9.66 2.45 -6.50
C VAL A 62 -8.92 1.89 -7.71
N ALA A 63 -8.04 2.68 -8.33
CA ALA A 63 -7.21 2.21 -9.45
C ALA A 63 -6.28 1.06 -9.03
N ASP A 64 -5.68 1.16 -7.84
CA ASP A 64 -4.85 0.12 -7.26
C ASP A 64 -5.64 -1.16 -6.94
N LEU A 65 -6.81 -1.01 -6.33
CA LEU A 65 -7.71 -2.12 -6.04
C LEU A 65 -8.14 -2.84 -7.32
N LEU A 66 -8.51 -2.10 -8.36
CA LEU A 66 -8.89 -2.66 -9.66
C LEU A 66 -7.71 -3.38 -10.32
N THR A 67 -6.51 -2.83 -10.23
CA THR A 67 -5.30 -3.45 -10.80
C THR A 67 -5.02 -4.79 -10.13
N HIS A 68 -5.05 -4.86 -8.80
CA HIS A 68 -4.87 -6.11 -8.06
C HIS A 68 -5.99 -7.12 -8.35
N LEU A 69 -7.24 -6.64 -8.43
CA LEU A 69 -8.38 -7.49 -8.75
C LEU A 69 -8.24 -8.10 -10.13
N THR A 70 -7.88 -7.30 -11.14
CA THR A 70 -7.64 -7.76 -12.51
C THR A 70 -6.46 -8.74 -12.57
N PHE A 71 -5.37 -8.46 -11.86
CA PHE A 71 -4.20 -9.34 -11.79
C PHE A 71 -4.57 -10.72 -11.25
N TRP A 72 -5.20 -10.80 -10.08
CA TRP A 72 -5.61 -12.09 -9.50
C TRP A 72 -6.70 -12.78 -10.30
N PHE A 73 -7.64 -12.02 -10.85
CA PHE A 73 -8.66 -12.55 -11.75
C PHE A 73 -8.00 -13.24 -12.94
N LEU A 74 -7.05 -12.59 -13.62
CA LEU A 74 -6.36 -13.16 -14.79
C LEU A 74 -5.56 -14.42 -14.43
N ILE A 75 -4.80 -14.40 -13.33
CA ILE A 75 -4.02 -15.56 -12.88
C ILE A 75 -4.94 -16.75 -12.61
N ILE A 76 -5.97 -16.55 -11.78
CA ILE A 76 -6.89 -17.62 -11.39
C ILE A 76 -7.71 -18.09 -12.60
N PHE A 77 -8.10 -17.17 -13.48
CA PHE A 77 -8.77 -17.50 -14.73
C PHE A 77 -7.91 -18.39 -15.62
N CYS A 78 -6.65 -18.01 -15.85
CA CYS A 78 -5.71 -18.77 -16.66
C CYS A 78 -5.43 -20.16 -16.06
N ILE A 79 -5.20 -20.25 -14.76
CA ILE A 79 -4.98 -21.54 -14.07
C ILE A 79 -6.22 -22.43 -14.19
N HIS A 80 -7.41 -21.87 -13.91
CA HIS A 80 -8.65 -22.63 -13.94
C HIS A 80 -9.00 -23.13 -15.35
N LYS A 81 -8.68 -22.33 -16.37
CA LYS A 81 -8.99 -22.65 -17.76
C LYS A 81 -7.98 -23.61 -18.41
N TYR A 82 -6.68 -23.42 -18.16
CA TYR A 82 -5.63 -24.10 -18.92
C TYR A 82 -4.86 -25.16 -18.14
N VAL A 83 -4.87 -25.11 -16.80
CA VAL A 83 -4.01 -25.98 -15.97
C VAL A 83 -4.85 -26.99 -15.19
N LEU A 84 -5.75 -26.52 -14.32
CA LEU A 84 -6.47 -27.39 -13.38
C LEU A 84 -7.86 -26.86 -13.03
N VAL A 85 -8.85 -27.76 -12.94
CA VAL A 85 -10.17 -27.41 -12.40
C VAL A 85 -10.04 -27.19 -10.88
N ILE A 86 -9.92 -25.92 -10.51
CA ILE A 86 -9.80 -25.50 -9.10
C ILE A 86 -11.06 -25.88 -8.31
N ASN A 87 -10.92 -26.80 -7.35
CA ASN A 87 -11.93 -27.12 -6.35
C ASN A 87 -11.39 -26.80 -4.95
N ILE A 88 -12.00 -25.82 -4.28
CA ILE A 88 -11.50 -25.29 -3.00
C ILE A 88 -12.28 -25.93 -1.85
N SER A 89 -11.56 -26.45 -0.87
CA SER A 89 -12.17 -26.99 0.35
C SER A 89 -12.84 -25.88 1.18
N LYS A 90 -13.91 -26.24 1.90
CA LYS A 90 -14.64 -25.27 2.75
C LYS A 90 -13.73 -24.64 3.81
N ILE A 91 -12.80 -25.41 4.36
CA ILE A 91 -11.86 -24.97 5.40
C ILE A 91 -10.96 -23.85 4.86
N LEU A 92 -10.40 -23.99 3.66
CA LEU A 92 -9.55 -22.96 3.07
C LEU A 92 -10.30 -21.65 2.83
N ILE A 93 -11.56 -21.73 2.38
CA ILE A 93 -12.41 -20.55 2.21
C ILE A 93 -12.60 -19.84 3.55
N ILE A 94 -12.90 -20.58 4.62
CA ILE A 94 -13.10 -20.01 5.97
C ILE A 94 -11.83 -19.31 6.45
N ILE A 95 -10.67 -19.96 6.34
CA ILE A 95 -9.38 -19.39 6.76
C ILE A 95 -9.08 -18.10 5.98
N LEU A 96 -9.25 -18.13 4.66
CA LEU A 96 -8.93 -16.99 3.80
C LEU A 96 -9.83 -15.79 4.09
N TRP A 97 -11.12 -16.03 4.32
CA TRP A 97 -12.07 -15.01 4.74
C TRP A 97 -11.78 -14.48 6.14
N ALA A 98 -11.41 -15.35 7.09
CA ALA A 98 -11.04 -14.92 8.44
C ALA A 98 -9.86 -13.93 8.39
N ILE A 99 -8.79 -14.26 7.66
CA ILE A 99 -7.63 -13.37 7.48
C ILE A 99 -8.06 -12.04 6.82
N THR A 100 -8.86 -12.13 5.76
CA THR A 100 -9.34 -10.95 5.03
C THR A 100 -10.13 -10.00 5.93
N ILE A 101 -11.06 -10.55 6.73
CA ILE A 101 -11.87 -9.78 7.68
C ILE A 101 -10.97 -9.14 8.74
N THR A 102 -10.03 -9.89 9.32
CA THR A 102 -9.11 -9.35 10.32
C THR A 102 -8.27 -8.21 9.76
N VAL A 103 -7.66 -8.36 8.59
CA VAL A 103 -6.84 -7.31 7.95
C VAL A 103 -7.71 -6.09 7.61
N SER A 104 -8.88 -6.30 7.01
CA SER A 104 -9.79 -5.22 6.64
C SER A 104 -10.25 -4.43 7.87
N SER A 105 -10.60 -5.11 8.96
CA SER A 105 -11.02 -4.48 10.21
C SER A 105 -9.94 -3.59 10.80
N LEU A 106 -8.67 -4.02 10.79
CA LEU A 106 -7.54 -3.22 11.26
C LEU A 106 -7.35 -1.96 10.40
N VAL A 107 -7.43 -2.10 9.08
CA VAL A 107 -7.29 -0.96 8.15
C VAL A 107 -8.45 0.03 8.33
N ILE A 108 -9.68 -0.46 8.42
CA ILE A 108 -10.86 0.38 8.65
C ILE A 108 -10.74 1.12 9.99
N PHE A 109 -10.28 0.44 11.04
CA PHE A 109 -10.08 1.05 12.35
C PHE A 109 -9.11 2.25 12.29
N VAL A 110 -7.98 2.10 11.58
CA VAL A 110 -7.02 3.20 11.36
C VAL A 110 -7.65 4.31 10.51
N ALA A 111 -8.36 3.95 9.44
CA ALA A 111 -8.95 4.90 8.50
C ALA A 111 -10.06 5.77 9.12
N VAL A 112 -10.76 5.27 10.15
CA VAL A 112 -11.85 6.00 10.83
C VAL A 112 -11.33 6.95 11.93
N MET A 113 -10.03 6.95 12.22
CA MET A 113 -9.45 7.92 13.17
C MET A 113 -9.69 9.37 12.69
N PRO A 114 -9.93 10.32 13.61
CA PRO A 114 -10.35 11.68 13.25
C PRO A 114 -9.28 12.49 12.52
N ASP A 115 -8.01 12.13 12.67
CA ASP A 115 -6.88 12.85 12.05
C ASP A 115 -6.64 12.44 10.58
N GLN A 116 -7.42 11.47 10.06
CA GLN A 116 -7.27 10.98 8.70
C GLN A 116 -7.95 11.92 7.70
N VAL A 117 -7.24 12.28 6.63
CA VAL A 117 -7.73 13.19 5.60
C VAL A 117 -8.03 12.40 4.33
N PHE A 118 -9.28 12.44 3.89
CA PHE A 118 -9.71 11.81 2.64
C PHE A 118 -9.77 12.85 1.52
N LYS A 119 -9.03 12.61 0.44
CA LYS A 119 -9.09 13.40 -0.79
C LYS A 119 -9.53 12.51 -1.94
N PHE A 120 -10.30 13.07 -2.88
CA PHE A 120 -10.75 12.29 -4.03
C PHE A 120 -9.59 11.94 -4.97
N ARG A 121 -8.71 12.91 -5.22
CA ARG A 121 -7.50 12.78 -6.05
C ARG A 121 -6.42 13.67 -5.47
N ARG A 122 -5.14 13.35 -5.70
CA ARG A 122 -4.02 14.21 -5.33
C ARG A 122 -4.05 15.55 -6.08
N ASP A 123 -3.89 16.64 -5.34
CA ASP A 123 -4.01 18.04 -5.77
C ASP A 123 -2.68 18.79 -5.89
N TRP A 124 -1.56 18.16 -5.51
CA TRP A 124 -0.21 18.74 -5.56
C TRP A 124 0.67 18.00 -6.55
N GLU A 125 1.74 18.65 -7.03
CA GLU A 125 2.78 18.02 -7.84
C GLU A 125 3.88 17.42 -6.96
N MET A 126 4.51 16.35 -7.44
CA MET A 126 5.51 15.62 -6.69
C MET A 126 6.66 15.15 -7.57
N GLN A 127 7.87 15.24 -7.05
CA GLN A 127 9.04 14.61 -7.63
C GLN A 127 9.30 13.30 -6.91
N VAL A 128 9.35 12.19 -7.67
CA VAL A 128 9.72 10.89 -7.13
C VAL A 128 11.24 10.80 -7.07
N ILE A 129 11.78 10.61 -5.86
CA ILE A 129 13.22 10.56 -5.62
C ILE A 129 13.70 9.11 -5.57
N ASP A 130 13.01 8.27 -4.78
CA ASP A 130 13.35 6.85 -4.66
C ASP A 130 12.07 6.03 -4.48
N THR A 131 12.12 4.76 -4.90
CA THR A 131 10.99 3.85 -4.75
C THR A 131 11.46 2.42 -4.56
N GLY A 132 10.67 1.63 -3.86
CA GLY A 132 10.96 0.22 -3.71
C GLY A 132 9.76 -0.57 -3.22
N TYR A 133 9.93 -1.88 -3.12
CA TYR A 133 8.92 -2.75 -2.56
C TYR A 133 9.22 -3.03 -1.10
N LYS A 134 8.18 -3.10 -0.27
CA LYS A 134 8.29 -3.54 1.11
C LYS A 134 7.13 -4.45 1.47
N PHE A 135 7.40 -5.38 2.37
CA PHE A 135 6.35 -6.10 3.06
C PHE A 135 5.86 -5.32 4.28
N ILE A 136 4.65 -5.64 4.75
CA ILE A 136 4.02 -4.96 5.91
C ILE A 136 4.88 -4.97 7.19
N TRP A 137 5.78 -5.95 7.38
CA TRP A 137 6.66 -6.04 8.56
C TRP A 137 8.01 -5.35 8.40
N GLN A 138 8.31 -4.78 7.23
CA GLN A 138 9.60 -4.11 6.98
C GLN A 138 9.46 -2.62 7.23
N ASN A 139 10.17 -2.12 8.26
CA ASN A 139 10.33 -0.69 8.49
C ASN A 139 11.48 -0.17 7.62
N ARG A 140 11.20 0.89 6.86
CA ARG A 140 12.18 1.60 6.04
C ARG A 140 12.25 3.02 6.56
N GLU A 141 13.45 3.44 6.93
CA GLU A 141 13.74 4.83 7.26
C GLU A 141 13.73 5.68 5.98
N ARG A 142 13.40 6.97 6.15
CA ARG A 142 13.45 7.95 5.06
C ARG A 142 14.90 8.07 4.56
N PRO A 143 15.15 8.10 3.25
CA PRO A 143 16.50 8.26 2.75
C PRO A 143 17.01 9.67 3.05
N VAL A 144 18.18 9.78 3.69
CA VAL A 144 18.81 11.06 4.01
C VAL A 144 19.26 11.75 2.71
N ILE A 145 18.71 12.93 2.42
CA ILE A 145 19.07 13.74 1.26
C ILE A 145 20.44 14.39 1.49
N GLY A 146 21.26 14.52 0.45
CA GLY A 146 22.71 14.76 0.51
C GLY A 146 23.21 15.93 1.38
N ASN A 147 22.41 16.95 1.65
CA ASN A 147 22.84 18.07 2.52
C ASN A 147 22.89 17.67 4.00
N GLU A 148 22.01 16.78 4.46
CA GLU A 148 22.04 16.26 5.83
C GLU A 148 23.17 15.26 6.04
N LYS A 149 23.52 14.46 5.01
CA LYS A 149 24.69 13.55 5.09
C LYS A 149 25.99 14.33 5.32
N ILE A 150 26.16 15.45 4.63
CA ILE A 150 27.33 16.33 4.81
C ILE A 150 27.34 16.93 6.22
N LEU A 151 26.19 17.33 6.76
CA LEU A 151 26.08 17.86 8.12
C LEU A 151 26.29 16.79 9.21
N GLU A 152 25.78 15.57 9.04
CA GLU A 152 26.02 14.44 9.95
C GLU A 152 27.49 14.02 9.95
N GLU A 153 28.12 13.97 8.78
CA GLU A 153 29.53 13.62 8.63
C GLU A 153 30.43 14.70 9.25
N ASN A 154 30.13 15.99 9.01
CA ASN A 154 30.83 17.11 9.66
C ASN A 154 30.63 17.14 11.19
N ASN A 155 29.43 16.82 11.68
CA ASN A 155 29.14 16.77 13.11
C ASN A 155 29.78 15.55 13.81
N ARG A 156 29.95 14.43 13.11
CA ARG A 156 30.75 13.30 13.61
C ARG A 156 32.23 13.64 13.68
N ASN A 157 32.75 14.34 12.67
CA ASN A 157 34.16 14.73 12.62
C ASN A 157 34.54 15.80 13.65
N ASN A 158 33.61 16.68 14.06
CA ASN A 158 33.85 17.71 15.10
C ASN A 158 33.74 17.18 16.55
N LYS A 159 33.34 15.92 16.77
CA LYS A 159 33.23 15.32 18.11
C LYS A 159 34.42 14.44 18.50
N ASN A 160 35.38 14.25 17.60
CA ASN A 160 36.66 13.58 17.85
C ASN A 160 37.78 14.62 17.98
#